data_AF-A0A7X0CFF6-F1
#
_entry.id   AF-A0A7X0CFF6-F1
#
_cell.length_a   1.000
_cell.length_b   1.000
_cell.length_c   1.000
_cell.angle_alpha   90.00
_cell.angle_beta   90.00
_cell.angle_gamma   90.00
#
_symmetry.space_group_name_H-M   'P 1'
#
loop_
_entity.id
_entity.type
_entity.pdbx_description
1 polymer ?
#
loop_
_entity_poly.entity_id
_entity_poly.type
_entity_poly.pdbx_seq_one_letter_code
_entity_poly.pdbx_strand_id
1 'polypeptide(L)'
;MHPMLRNAAAAVAFALCAPFASATVLDFDDIVGPDGYAAVAANYGGLDWSGAGLNVFTSEQDPFAAHSGAGRVTTDWTDGGPVASTIRFLAPTVFEGAWFSGYEDSSVRFDLYFQGLLVASSAALQLSGVAAFLDAGWDGAIDTVVVSSGAQGSYAMDDFSFAGVTEVPEPGSLALLLAGLGMAGALRVRRG
;
A
#
# COMPACT_ATOMS: atom_id res chain seq x y z
N MET A 1 43.04 -0.71 28.03
CA MET A 1 42.05 -0.87 26.94
C MET A 1 40.83 -0.05 27.29
N HIS A 2 40.49 0.95 26.46
CA HIS A 2 39.75 2.15 26.84
C HIS A 2 38.25 1.92 27.07
N PRO A 3 37.65 2.50 28.14
CA PRO A 3 36.22 2.35 28.48
C PRO A 3 35.27 2.98 27.45
N MET A 4 35.79 3.83 26.54
CA MET A 4 35.01 4.45 25.46
C MET A 4 34.61 3.46 24.33
N LEU A 5 35.33 2.35 24.16
CA LEU A 5 34.97 1.32 23.16
C LEU A 5 33.81 0.42 23.62
N ARG A 6 33.52 0.31 24.92
CA ARG A 6 32.41 -0.53 25.43
C ARG A 6 31.04 0.14 25.24
N ASN A 7 30.97 1.46 25.23
CA ASN A 7 29.71 2.19 25.05
C ASN A 7 29.27 2.26 23.57
N ALA A 8 30.20 2.11 22.62
CA ALA A 8 29.87 2.08 21.20
C ALA A 8 29.20 0.76 20.77
N ALA A 9 29.55 -0.37 21.39
CA ALA A 9 29.04 -1.69 21.02
C ALA A 9 27.54 -1.86 21.31
N ALA A 10 27.01 -1.20 22.35
CA ALA A 10 25.59 -1.29 22.71
C ALA A 10 24.67 -0.49 21.76
N ALA A 11 25.16 0.62 21.19
CA ALA A 11 24.37 1.45 20.26
C ALA A 11 24.24 0.81 18.86
N VAL A 12 25.25 0.03 18.43
CA VAL A 12 25.24 -0.64 17.12
C VAL A 12 24.30 -1.85 17.09
N ALA A 13 24.08 -2.53 18.22
CA ALA A 13 23.21 -3.70 18.29
C ALA A 13 21.71 -3.38 18.25
N PHE A 14 21.28 -2.17 18.63
CA PHE A 14 19.86 -1.76 18.57
C PHE A 14 19.40 -1.30 17.18
N ALA A 15 20.31 -0.89 16.31
CA ALA A 15 19.98 -0.41 14.96
C ALA A 15 19.68 -1.54 13.95
N LEU A 16 20.01 -2.79 14.28
CA LEU A 16 19.94 -3.92 13.33
C LEU A 16 18.61 -4.68 13.35
N CYS A 17 17.67 -4.33 14.23
CA CYS A 17 16.40 -5.04 14.41
C CYS A 17 15.16 -4.22 14.03
N ALA A 18 15.31 -3.06 13.40
CA ALA A 18 14.16 -2.35 12.86
C ALA A 18 13.67 -3.10 11.61
N PRO A 19 12.44 -3.63 11.58
CA PRO A 19 11.86 -4.09 10.33
C PRO A 19 11.76 -2.86 9.41
N PHE A 20 12.43 -2.91 8.26
CA PHE A 20 12.18 -1.96 7.20
C PHE A 20 10.76 -2.25 6.68
N ALA A 21 9.81 -1.40 7.04
CA ALA A 21 8.53 -1.37 6.36
C ALA A 21 8.79 -0.90 4.94
N SER A 22 8.71 -1.81 3.98
CA SER A 22 8.70 -1.47 2.56
C SER A 22 7.25 -1.48 2.10
N ALA A 23 6.84 -0.43 1.40
CA ALA A 23 5.62 -0.44 0.63
C ALA A 23 5.65 -1.60 -0.37
N THR A 24 4.54 -2.30 -0.49
CA THR A 24 4.24 -3.20 -1.60
C THR A 24 3.61 -2.37 -2.71
N VAL A 25 4.16 -2.48 -3.92
CA VAL A 25 3.66 -1.80 -5.11
C VAL A 25 3.22 -2.87 -6.10
N LEU A 26 1.99 -2.75 -6.62
CA LEU A 26 1.48 -3.60 -7.69
C LEU A 26 1.50 -2.81 -9.00
N ASP A 27 2.45 -3.15 -9.87
CA ASP A 27 2.66 -2.56 -11.21
C ASP A 27 1.82 -3.25 -12.31
N PHE A 28 1.29 -4.44 -12.01
CA PHE A 28 0.45 -5.25 -12.91
C PHE A 28 1.18 -5.78 -14.17
N ASP A 29 2.50 -5.62 -14.27
CA ASP A 29 3.30 -6.08 -15.40
C ASP A 29 3.36 -7.61 -15.52
N ASP A 30 3.11 -8.32 -14.42
CA ASP A 30 3.09 -9.78 -14.36
C ASP A 30 1.77 -10.40 -14.87
N ILE A 31 0.74 -9.59 -15.12
CA ILE A 31 -0.55 -10.02 -15.66
C ILE A 31 -0.56 -9.78 -17.18
N VAL A 32 -0.27 -10.85 -17.94
CA VAL A 32 -0.28 -10.81 -19.41
C VAL A 32 -1.29 -11.80 -19.96
N GLY A 33 -2.30 -11.27 -20.67
CA GLY A 33 -3.29 -12.08 -21.40
C GLY A 33 -3.09 -12.07 -22.91
N PRO A 34 -3.91 -12.84 -23.66
CA PRO A 34 -3.98 -12.75 -25.12
C PRO A 34 -4.22 -11.31 -25.56
N ASP A 35 -3.50 -10.87 -26.60
CA ASP A 35 -3.57 -9.51 -27.14
C ASP A 35 -3.26 -8.40 -26.11
N GLY A 36 -2.56 -8.75 -25.02
CA GLY A 36 -2.15 -7.80 -23.99
C GLY A 36 -3.25 -7.39 -23.04
N TYR A 37 -4.37 -8.14 -22.96
CA TYR A 37 -5.52 -7.86 -22.11
C TYR A 37 -5.90 -9.06 -21.22
N ALA A 38 -6.14 -8.83 -19.93
CA ALA A 38 -6.57 -9.86 -18.98
C ALA A 38 -7.35 -9.29 -17.81
N ALA A 39 -8.29 -10.04 -17.25
CA ALA A 39 -8.94 -9.67 -15.99
C ALA A 39 -7.95 -9.77 -14.82
N VAL A 40 -8.04 -8.84 -13.87
CA VAL A 40 -7.30 -8.96 -12.60
C VAL A 40 -7.83 -10.16 -11.83
N ALA A 41 -6.96 -11.10 -11.46
CA ALA A 41 -7.37 -12.26 -10.68
C ALA A 41 -7.92 -11.83 -9.31
N ALA A 42 -8.98 -12.50 -8.84
CA ALA A 42 -9.70 -12.11 -7.63
C ALA A 42 -8.81 -11.98 -6.37
N ASN A 43 -7.69 -12.70 -6.31
CA ASN A 43 -6.76 -12.73 -5.18
C ASN A 43 -5.36 -12.15 -5.50
N TYR A 44 -5.24 -11.36 -6.57
CA TYR A 44 -3.96 -10.80 -7.03
C TYR A 44 -3.30 -9.92 -5.95
N GLY A 45 -1.96 -10.00 -5.82
CA GLY A 45 -1.21 -9.21 -4.84
C GLY A 45 -1.56 -9.48 -3.37
N GLY A 46 -2.33 -10.53 -3.06
CA GLY A 46 -2.82 -10.79 -1.70
C GLY A 46 -4.01 -9.90 -1.28
N LEU A 47 -4.71 -9.29 -2.24
CA LEU A 47 -5.91 -8.47 -2.04
C LEU A 47 -7.13 -9.16 -2.65
N ASP A 48 -8.33 -8.78 -2.24
CA ASP A 48 -9.59 -9.19 -2.87
C ASP A 48 -10.06 -8.14 -3.89
N TRP A 49 -10.04 -8.52 -5.16
CA TRP A 49 -10.44 -7.73 -6.34
C TRP A 49 -11.80 -8.14 -6.91
N SER A 50 -12.50 -9.08 -6.28
CA SER A 50 -13.76 -9.64 -6.83
C SER A 50 -14.86 -8.58 -7.03
N GLY A 51 -14.79 -7.47 -6.30
CA GLY A 51 -15.69 -6.31 -6.42
C GLY A 51 -15.12 -5.13 -7.23
N ALA A 52 -13.97 -5.30 -7.88
CA ALA A 52 -13.28 -4.20 -8.56
C ALA A 52 -13.68 -4.07 -10.04
N GLY A 53 -13.95 -5.18 -10.72
CA GLY A 53 -14.30 -5.20 -12.15
C GLY A 53 -13.16 -4.68 -13.06
N LEU A 54 -11.92 -4.87 -12.62
CA LEU A 54 -10.74 -4.30 -13.28
C LEU A 54 -10.09 -5.30 -14.24
N ASN A 55 -9.60 -4.76 -15.36
CA ASN A 55 -8.83 -5.50 -16.34
C ASN A 55 -7.49 -4.82 -16.56
N VAL A 56 -6.45 -5.63 -16.68
CA VAL A 56 -5.12 -5.21 -17.08
C VAL A 56 -5.06 -5.12 -18.59
N PHE A 57 -4.45 -4.05 -19.09
CA PHE A 57 -4.01 -3.93 -20.46
C PHE A 57 -2.55 -3.46 -20.50
N THR A 58 -1.81 -3.92 -21.51
CA THR A 58 -0.35 -3.67 -21.63
C THR A 58 0.03 -2.94 -22.92
N SER A 59 -0.91 -2.79 -23.86
CA SER A 59 -0.70 -2.01 -25.07
C SER A 59 -0.70 -0.52 -24.76
N GLU A 60 0.15 0.23 -25.47
CA GLU A 60 0.11 1.69 -25.44
C GLU A 60 -1.23 2.19 -26.01
N GLN A 61 -1.90 3.04 -25.25
CA GLN A 61 -3.19 3.61 -25.62
C GLN A 61 -3.30 5.00 -25.01
N ASP A 62 -3.42 6.03 -25.84
CA ASP A 62 -3.71 7.39 -25.39
C ASP A 62 -5.19 7.48 -24.95
N PRO A 63 -5.53 8.13 -23.82
CA PRO A 63 -4.70 8.91 -22.89
C PRO A 63 -4.18 8.14 -21.66
N PHE A 64 -4.04 6.81 -21.76
CA PHE A 64 -3.74 5.92 -20.65
C PHE A 64 -2.26 5.58 -20.52
N ALA A 65 -1.43 6.59 -20.24
CA ALA A 65 0.00 6.39 -20.00
C ALA A 65 0.26 5.59 -18.71
N ALA A 66 1.20 4.62 -18.77
CA ALA A 66 1.81 4.02 -17.59
C ALA A 66 2.58 5.07 -16.80
N HIS A 67 2.67 4.87 -15.49
CA HIS A 67 3.75 5.43 -14.69
C HIS A 67 4.99 4.53 -14.74
N SER A 68 4.81 3.22 -14.59
CA SER A 68 5.86 2.21 -14.63
C SER A 68 5.51 1.09 -15.62
N GLY A 69 6.53 0.44 -16.19
CA GLY A 69 6.31 -0.72 -17.05
C GLY A 69 5.33 -0.49 -18.22
N ALA A 70 4.50 -1.50 -18.46
CA ALA A 70 3.46 -1.49 -19.47
C ALA A 70 2.06 -1.80 -18.91
N GLY A 71 1.95 -2.52 -17.79
CA GLY A 71 0.70 -2.90 -17.16
C GLY A 71 -0.03 -1.69 -16.58
N ARG A 72 -1.34 -1.59 -16.87
CA ARG A 72 -2.26 -0.70 -16.14
C ARG A 72 -3.60 -1.38 -16.02
N VAL A 73 -4.34 -1.04 -14.98
CA VAL A 73 -5.71 -1.51 -14.79
C VAL A 73 -6.74 -0.42 -15.09
N THR A 74 -7.86 -0.81 -15.66
CA THR A 74 -9.02 0.07 -15.86
C THR A 74 -10.32 -0.70 -15.68
N THR A 75 -11.41 0.02 -15.46
CA THR A 75 -12.76 -0.56 -15.63
C THR A 75 -13.00 -0.79 -17.11
N ASP A 76 -13.71 -1.86 -17.46
CA ASP A 76 -13.96 -2.17 -18.88
C ASP A 76 -14.68 -1.02 -19.61
N TRP A 77 -14.64 -1.00 -20.94
CA TRP A 77 -15.31 0.03 -21.77
C TRP A 77 -16.70 -0.40 -22.26
N THR A 78 -17.34 -1.35 -21.59
CA THR A 78 -18.67 -1.82 -21.97
C THR A 78 -19.73 -0.98 -21.27
N ASP A 79 -20.59 -0.31 -22.03
CA ASP A 79 -21.64 0.56 -21.48
C ASP A 79 -22.39 -0.06 -20.28
N GLY A 80 -22.44 0.70 -19.18
CA GLY A 80 -23.23 0.36 -17.98
C GLY A 80 -22.45 -0.34 -16.87
N GLY A 81 -21.12 -0.39 -16.94
CA GLY A 81 -20.27 -0.88 -15.86
C GLY A 81 -20.00 0.15 -14.75
N PRO A 82 -19.18 -0.24 -13.75
CA PRO A 82 -19.06 0.52 -12.51
C PRO A 82 -18.20 1.77 -12.68
N VAL A 83 -18.67 2.88 -12.11
CA VAL A 83 -17.86 4.09 -11.89
C VAL A 83 -17.06 4.03 -10.59
N ALA A 84 -17.24 2.96 -9.81
CA ALA A 84 -16.55 2.73 -8.54
C ALA A 84 -16.07 1.28 -8.45
N SER A 85 -14.77 1.08 -8.21
CA SER A 85 -14.13 -0.22 -8.06
C SER A 85 -13.78 -0.46 -6.60
N THR A 86 -14.22 -1.58 -6.02
CA THR A 86 -13.93 -1.91 -4.61
C THR A 86 -12.81 -2.93 -4.51
N ILE A 87 -11.77 -2.59 -3.76
CA ILE A 87 -10.58 -3.40 -3.51
C ILE A 87 -10.47 -3.62 -2.00
N ARG A 88 -10.24 -4.86 -1.55
CA ARG A 88 -10.18 -5.19 -0.12
C ARG A 88 -8.82 -5.78 0.26
N PHE A 89 -8.32 -5.38 1.42
CA PHE A 89 -7.16 -5.96 2.05
C PHE A 89 -7.57 -7.15 2.93
N LEU A 90 -6.73 -8.18 2.97
CA LEU A 90 -6.95 -9.37 3.81
C LEU A 90 -6.52 -9.15 5.28
N ALA A 91 -5.84 -8.05 5.55
CA ALA A 91 -5.44 -7.61 6.88
C ALA A 91 -5.46 -6.07 6.95
N PRO A 92 -5.55 -5.47 8.15
CA PRO A 92 -5.41 -4.02 8.30
C PRO A 92 -4.11 -3.52 7.65
N THR A 93 -4.24 -2.54 6.78
CA THR A 93 -3.18 -2.06 5.89
C THR A 93 -3.21 -0.55 5.81
N VAL A 94 -2.05 0.11 5.69
CA VAL A 94 -1.96 1.52 5.34
C VAL A 94 -1.87 1.62 3.82
N PHE A 95 -2.84 2.28 3.20
CA PHE A 95 -2.84 2.50 1.76
C PHE A 95 -2.20 3.85 1.46
N GLU A 96 -1.20 3.87 0.58
CA GLU A 96 -0.42 5.07 0.28
C GLU A 96 -1.01 5.84 -0.91
N GLY A 97 -1.46 5.12 -1.93
CA GLY A 97 -2.02 5.72 -3.14
C GLY A 97 -1.79 4.87 -4.38
N ALA A 98 -2.03 5.47 -5.54
CA ALA A 98 -1.75 4.88 -6.85
C ALA A 98 -1.54 5.97 -7.91
N TRP A 99 -0.98 5.60 -9.05
CA TRP A 99 -0.79 6.47 -10.20
C TRP A 99 -1.96 6.37 -11.16
N PHE A 100 -2.37 7.49 -11.74
CA PHE A 100 -3.48 7.56 -12.67
C PHE A 100 -3.20 8.41 -13.89
N SER A 101 -3.70 7.97 -15.04
CA SER A 101 -3.83 8.70 -16.30
C SER A 101 -5.24 8.47 -16.87
N GLY A 102 -5.68 9.26 -17.85
CA GLY A 102 -7.01 9.08 -18.44
C GLY A 102 -7.60 10.32 -19.10
N TYR A 103 -8.90 10.29 -19.35
CA TYR A 103 -9.61 11.37 -20.05
C TYR A 103 -9.74 12.62 -19.18
N GLU A 104 -9.36 13.76 -19.75
CA GLU A 104 -9.33 15.07 -19.08
C GLU A 104 -10.70 15.61 -18.64
N ASP A 105 -11.80 15.02 -19.10
CA ASP A 105 -13.16 15.37 -18.66
C ASP A 105 -13.62 14.59 -17.43
N SER A 106 -12.74 13.75 -16.86
CA SER A 106 -13.02 12.90 -15.70
C SER A 106 -11.98 13.07 -14.58
N SER A 107 -12.35 12.69 -13.37
CA SER A 107 -11.46 12.70 -12.20
C SER A 107 -11.59 11.41 -11.41
N VAL A 108 -10.58 11.11 -10.61
CA VAL A 108 -10.56 9.95 -9.71
C VAL A 108 -10.39 10.40 -8.26
N ARG A 109 -10.93 9.61 -7.33
CA ARG A 109 -10.72 9.76 -5.89
C ARG A 109 -10.79 8.42 -5.18
N PHE A 110 -10.28 8.38 -3.96
CA PHE A 110 -10.42 7.26 -3.06
C PHE A 110 -11.44 7.56 -1.96
N ASP A 111 -12.27 6.57 -1.64
CA ASP A 111 -13.02 6.47 -0.39
C ASP A 111 -12.47 5.28 0.40
N LEU A 112 -12.00 5.52 1.63
CA LEU A 112 -11.26 4.57 2.44
C LEU A 112 -12.09 4.10 3.62
N TYR A 113 -12.18 2.78 3.83
CA TYR A 113 -13.01 2.21 4.87
C TYR A 113 -12.22 1.30 5.83
N PHE A 114 -12.65 1.31 7.08
CA PHE A 114 -12.21 0.37 8.11
C PHE A 114 -13.43 -0.18 8.85
N GLN A 115 -13.57 -1.50 8.88
CA GLN A 115 -14.71 -2.24 9.42
C GLN A 115 -16.06 -1.73 8.90
N GLY A 116 -16.10 -1.40 7.60
CA GLY A 116 -17.29 -0.88 6.92
C GLY A 116 -17.63 0.59 7.19
N LEU A 117 -16.82 1.31 7.97
CA LEU A 117 -16.97 2.75 8.19
C LEU A 117 -16.03 3.53 7.29
N LEU A 118 -16.54 4.58 6.63
CA LEU A 118 -15.71 5.54 5.88
C LEU A 118 -14.84 6.30 6.88
N VAL A 119 -13.51 6.14 6.79
CA VAL A 119 -12.54 6.80 7.68
C VAL A 119 -11.91 8.02 7.04
N ALA A 120 -11.76 8.02 5.71
CA ALA A 120 -11.20 9.13 4.96
C ALA A 120 -11.64 9.08 3.49
N SER A 121 -11.56 10.24 2.83
CA SER A 121 -11.64 10.35 1.38
C SER A 121 -10.45 11.20 0.91
N SER A 122 -9.82 10.80 -0.19
CA SER A 122 -8.71 11.56 -0.76
C SER A 122 -9.20 12.87 -1.39
N ALA A 123 -8.26 13.73 -1.78
CA ALA A 123 -8.56 14.74 -2.79
C ALA A 123 -8.97 14.09 -4.12
N ALA A 124 -9.66 14.85 -4.97
CA ALA A 124 -9.89 14.42 -6.35
C ALA A 124 -8.67 14.76 -7.21
N LEU A 125 -8.20 13.79 -8.00
CA LEU A 125 -7.19 13.99 -9.02
C LEU A 125 -7.88 14.17 -10.37
N GLN A 126 -7.63 15.32 -11.01
CA GLN A 126 -8.02 15.55 -12.40
C GLN A 126 -7.16 14.68 -13.31
N LEU A 127 -7.79 13.89 -14.19
CA LEU A 127 -7.05 13.01 -15.09
C LEU A 127 -6.43 13.80 -16.25
N SER A 128 -5.37 13.22 -16.81
CA SER A 128 -4.72 13.69 -18.04
C SER A 128 -4.01 12.55 -18.75
N GLY A 129 -3.51 12.80 -19.96
CA GLY A 129 -2.64 11.85 -20.68
C GLY A 129 -1.28 11.58 -19.99
N VAL A 130 -0.94 12.33 -18.94
CA VAL A 130 0.27 12.14 -18.14
C VAL A 130 -0.10 11.48 -16.81
N ALA A 131 0.61 10.42 -16.46
CA ALA A 131 0.41 9.74 -15.17
C ALA A 131 0.75 10.67 -14.00
N ALA A 132 -0.13 10.73 -13.01
CA ALA A 132 0.05 11.49 -11.79
C ALA A 132 -0.33 10.65 -10.57
N PHE A 133 0.43 10.81 -9.48
CA PHE A 133 0.16 10.13 -8.22
C PHE A 133 -1.03 10.77 -7.50
N LEU A 134 -2.00 9.95 -7.09
CA LEU A 134 -3.01 10.33 -6.12
C LEU A 134 -2.65 9.73 -4.77
N ASP A 135 -2.34 10.61 -3.82
CA ASP A 135 -2.11 10.27 -2.42
C ASP A 135 -3.43 9.91 -1.73
N ALA A 136 -3.43 8.86 -0.91
CA ALA A 136 -4.60 8.41 -0.15
C ALA A 136 -5.10 9.47 0.87
N GLY A 137 -4.20 10.33 1.35
CA GLY A 137 -4.48 11.38 2.33
C GLY A 137 -4.76 10.84 3.74
N TRP A 138 -4.36 9.60 4.03
CA TRP A 138 -4.69 8.90 5.27
C TRP A 138 -3.62 7.88 5.66
N ASP A 139 -3.04 8.06 6.86
CA ASP A 139 -1.98 7.19 7.38
C ASP A 139 -2.52 6.03 8.26
N GLY A 140 -3.83 5.99 8.50
CA GLY A 140 -4.46 5.00 9.37
C GLY A 140 -4.70 3.67 8.66
N ALA A 141 -4.85 2.60 9.44
CA ALA A 141 -5.20 1.30 8.90
C ALA A 141 -6.60 1.30 8.28
N ILE A 142 -6.71 0.64 7.13
CA ILE A 142 -7.95 0.42 6.38
C ILE A 142 -8.06 -1.05 5.97
N ASP A 143 -9.25 -1.47 5.55
CA ASP A 143 -9.49 -2.79 4.96
C ASP A 143 -10.10 -2.72 3.56
N THR A 144 -10.58 -1.55 3.13
CA THR A 144 -11.22 -1.39 1.83
C THR A 144 -10.87 -0.03 1.22
N VAL A 145 -10.53 -0.05 -0.06
CA VAL A 145 -10.39 1.12 -0.93
C VAL A 145 -11.48 1.07 -1.99
N VAL A 146 -12.22 2.15 -2.14
CA VAL A 146 -13.12 2.36 -3.27
C VAL A 146 -12.52 3.42 -4.18
N VAL A 147 -12.15 3.03 -5.40
CA VAL A 147 -11.67 3.94 -6.44
C VAL A 147 -12.88 4.42 -7.22
N SER A 148 -13.23 5.69 -7.09
CA SER A 148 -14.36 6.30 -7.79
C SER A 148 -13.89 7.19 -8.92
N SER A 149 -14.62 7.18 -10.03
CA SER A 149 -14.34 7.94 -11.24
C SER A 149 -15.59 8.65 -11.77
N GLY A 150 -15.42 9.68 -12.59
CA GLY A 150 -16.54 10.39 -13.20
C GLY A 150 -17.28 9.60 -14.30
N ALA A 151 -16.60 8.63 -14.92
CA ALA A 151 -17.15 7.78 -15.96
C ALA A 151 -16.43 6.43 -15.99
N GLN A 152 -17.12 5.40 -16.44
CA GLN A 152 -16.52 4.08 -16.65
C GLN A 152 -15.43 4.14 -17.72
N GLY A 153 -14.35 3.36 -17.53
CA GLY A 153 -13.23 3.27 -18.45
C GLY A 153 -12.49 4.60 -18.64
N SER A 154 -12.67 5.56 -17.73
CA SER A 154 -12.13 6.91 -17.89
C SER A 154 -10.70 7.07 -17.40
N TYR A 155 -10.23 6.14 -16.58
CA TYR A 155 -8.90 6.16 -15.99
C TYR A 155 -8.13 4.87 -16.29
N ALA A 156 -6.81 4.95 -16.27
CA ALA A 156 -5.93 3.82 -16.07
C ALA A 156 -5.19 4.02 -14.75
N MET A 157 -5.11 2.98 -13.95
CA MET A 157 -4.43 2.96 -12.66
C MET A 157 -3.21 2.06 -12.73
N ASP A 158 -2.13 2.51 -12.11
CA ASP A 158 -0.83 1.87 -12.10
C ASP A 158 -0.18 2.05 -10.72
N ASP A 159 0.80 1.21 -10.38
CA ASP A 159 1.59 1.27 -9.14
C ASP A 159 0.74 1.43 -7.87
N PHE A 160 -0.18 0.48 -7.64
CA PHE A 160 -1.04 0.49 -6.45
C PHE A 160 -0.22 0.16 -5.19
N SER A 161 -0.08 1.15 -4.30
CA SER A 161 0.94 1.15 -3.24
C SER A 161 0.32 1.07 -1.84
N PHE A 162 0.78 0.10 -1.04
CA PHE A 162 0.30 -0.11 0.32
C PHE A 162 1.35 -0.78 1.21
N ALA A 163 1.25 -0.57 2.53
CA ALA A 163 2.14 -1.16 3.51
C ALA A 163 1.34 -1.83 4.64
N GLY A 164 1.85 -2.97 5.12
CA GLY A 164 1.31 -3.56 6.35
C GLY A 164 1.40 -2.54 7.49
N VAL A 165 0.41 -2.54 8.39
CA VAL A 165 0.50 -1.74 9.61
C VAL A 165 1.70 -2.26 10.37
N THR A 166 2.78 -1.49 10.42
CA THR A 166 3.93 -1.85 11.24
C THR A 166 3.43 -1.97 12.66
N GLU A 167 3.36 -3.20 13.18
CA GLU A 167 3.37 -3.37 14.63
C GLU A 167 4.62 -2.63 15.10
N VAL A 168 4.43 -1.55 15.86
CA VAL A 168 5.53 -0.92 16.58
C VAL A 168 6.24 -2.06 17.29
N PRO A 169 7.48 -2.42 16.93
CA PRO A 169 8.18 -3.48 17.65
C PRO A 169 8.27 -2.97 19.06
N GLU A 170 7.62 -3.58 20.07
CA GLU A 170 7.62 -3.02 21.43
C GLU A 170 9.09 -2.85 21.89
N PRO A 171 9.71 -1.65 21.85
CA PRO A 171 11.15 -1.56 22.01
C PRO A 171 11.56 -1.62 23.48
N GLY A 172 10.61 -1.73 24.40
CA GLY A 172 10.84 -1.55 25.83
C GLY A 172 10.56 -2.79 26.68
N SER A 173 9.52 -3.56 26.38
CA SER A 173 8.97 -4.51 27.36
C SER A 173 9.93 -5.66 27.68
N LEU A 174 10.49 -6.30 26.66
CA LEU A 174 11.48 -7.38 26.83
C LEU A 174 12.83 -6.85 27.33
N ALA A 175 13.27 -5.69 26.85
CA ALA A 175 14.53 -5.08 27.28
C ALA A 175 14.46 -4.62 28.74
N LEU A 176 13.34 -4.03 29.18
CA LEU A 176 13.09 -3.62 30.56
C LEU A 176 12.87 -4.83 31.47
N LEU A 177 12.21 -5.89 30.99
CA LEU A 177 12.07 -7.14 31.74
C LEU A 177 13.43 -7.80 31.98
N LEU A 178 14.25 -7.91 30.94
CA LEU A 178 15.60 -8.48 31.04
C LEU A 178 16.55 -7.57 31.84
N ALA A 179 16.44 -6.25 31.69
CA ALA A 179 17.19 -5.30 32.53
C ALA A 179 16.76 -5.39 34.00
N GLY A 180 15.46 -5.53 34.29
CA GLY A 180 14.91 -5.71 35.63
C GLY A 180 15.39 -7.01 36.29
N LEU A 181 15.35 -8.12 35.54
CA LEU A 181 15.85 -9.43 35.99
C LEU A 181 17.38 -9.41 36.19
N GLY A 182 18.13 -8.75 35.30
CA GLY A 182 19.58 -8.59 35.40
C GLY A 182 20.00 -7.76 36.63
N MET A 183 19.28 -6.69 36.92
CA MET A 183 19.50 -5.87 38.13
C MET A 183 19.18 -6.65 39.42
N ALA A 184 18.09 -7.43 39.43
CA ALA A 184 17.73 -8.27 40.58
C ALA A 184 18.77 -9.39 40.83
N GLY A 185 19.29 -10.00 39.76
CA GLY A 185 20.36 -11.00 39.85
C GLY A 185 21.67 -10.43 40.39
N ALA A 186 22.09 -9.25 39.91
CA ALA A 186 23.32 -8.58 40.36
C ALA A 186 23.26 -8.16 41.84
N LEU A 187 22.08 -7.79 42.34
CA LEU A 187 21.87 -7.46 43.76
C LEU A 187 21.92 -8.70 44.68
N ARG A 188 21.55 -9.88 44.16
CA ARG A 188 21.60 -11.14 44.92
C ARG A 188 23.02 -11.69 45.06
N VAL A 189 23.86 -11.54 44.04
CA VAL A 189 25.27 -11.97 44.08
C VAL A 189 26.12 -11.12 45.03
N ARG A 190 25.74 -9.85 45.28
CA ARG A 190 26.44 -8.98 46.25
C ARG A 190 26.08 -9.23 47.71
N ARG A 191 25.09 -10.07 48.01
CA ARG A 191 24.60 -10.36 49.37
C ARG A 191 24.84 -11.80 49.84
N GLY A 192 25.56 -12.60 49.04
CA GLY A 192 26.00 -13.96 49.39
C GLY A 192 27.46 -14.01 49.78
#